data_AF-R8BLF2-F1
#
_entry.id   AF-R8BLF2-F1
#
_cell.length_a   1.000
_cell.length_b   1.000
_cell.length_c   1.000
_cell.angle_alpha   90.00
_cell.angle_beta   90.00
_cell.angle_gamma   90.00
#
_symmetry.space_group_name_H-M   'P 1'
#
loop_
_entity.id
_entity.type
_entity.pdbx_description
1 polymer ?
#
loop_
_entity_poly.entity_id
_entity_poly.type
_entity_poly.pdbx_seq_one_letter_code
_entity_poly.pdbx_strand_id
1 'polypeptide(L)'
;MLRWNEKYGIKFMRLSSEMFPFASHPEHGYSLTPFAKEVLADAGKVATELGHRLTTHPGQFTQLGSPRKEVITAAVRDLEYHDEMLSLLKLSPQQNRDAVMILHMGGTYGDKMATLDRFRTNYSSLLSDSIKLRLVLENDDVAWSVHDLLPICEELNIPLVLDYHHHNIIFDADKCREGTYDISQPEIMERISATWKRKGITQKMHYSEPCAGATTPRDRRKHSARVMTLPPCPPDSDLMIEAKDKEQAVFELMKNFKLPGYDRINDVVPYERLDENRPPPPDKNKKVKTPRKKSKAADNGEDQNGASGDGVDLIESSARKQLEISAEDFAMGGPSSRVYWPVGMEDWLRPKKREKKTTINEGTKM
;
A
#
# COMPACT_ATOMS: atom_id res chain seq x y z
N MET A 1 11.27 3.27 0.08
CA MET A 1 9.89 3.78 0.26
C MET A 1 9.85 5.21 0.76
N LEU A 2 10.37 5.58 1.93
CA LEU A 2 10.35 6.97 2.43
C LEU A 2 10.83 8.01 1.39
N ARG A 3 12.03 7.79 0.82
CA ARG A 3 12.57 8.66 -0.26
C ARG A 3 11.71 8.67 -1.53
N TRP A 4 11.03 7.57 -1.84
CA TRP A 4 10.11 7.50 -2.97
C TRP A 4 8.87 8.34 -2.68
N ASN A 5 8.29 8.20 -1.48
CA ASN A 5 7.17 9.00 -1.02
C ASN A 5 7.52 10.50 -1.02
N GLU A 6 8.71 10.87 -0.56
CA GLU A 6 9.24 12.24 -0.64
C GLU A 6 9.26 12.79 -2.06
N LYS A 7 9.85 12.02 -3.00
CA LYS A 7 9.94 12.39 -4.41
C LYS A 7 8.56 12.73 -4.99
N TYR A 8 7.53 12.02 -4.56
CA TYR A 8 6.16 12.17 -5.07
C TYR A 8 5.20 12.90 -4.11
N GLY A 9 5.70 13.56 -3.07
CA GLY A 9 4.89 14.43 -2.20
C GLY A 9 3.97 13.69 -1.21
N ILE A 10 4.20 12.40 -0.94
CA ILE A 10 3.42 11.62 0.02
C ILE A 10 4.12 11.67 1.37
N LYS A 11 3.43 12.11 2.43
CA LYS A 11 4.04 12.25 3.77
C LYS A 11 3.56 11.22 4.79
N PHE A 12 2.53 10.45 4.49
CA PHE A 12 1.93 9.51 5.43
C PHE A 12 2.08 8.07 4.93
N MET A 13 2.61 7.17 5.76
CA MET A 13 2.81 5.77 5.41
C MET A 13 2.43 4.83 6.55
N ARG A 14 1.72 3.75 6.23
CA ARG A 14 1.53 2.62 7.13
C ARG A 14 2.66 1.60 6.91
N LEU A 15 3.40 1.29 7.97
CA LEU A 15 4.40 0.24 7.99
C LEU A 15 3.72 -1.12 7.99
N SER A 16 4.28 -2.07 7.24
CA SER A 16 3.76 -3.43 7.17
C SER A 16 4.01 -4.17 8.48
N SER A 17 2.98 -4.81 9.02
CA SER A 17 3.10 -5.71 10.17
C SER A 17 3.96 -6.95 9.83
N GLU A 18 4.03 -7.32 8.55
CA GLU A 18 4.83 -8.44 8.02
C GLU A 18 6.32 -8.09 7.83
N MET A 19 6.76 -6.89 8.22
CA MET A 19 8.17 -6.47 8.07
C MET A 19 9.13 -7.39 8.81
N PHE A 20 8.71 -7.91 9.97
CA PHE A 20 9.46 -8.88 10.77
C PHE A 20 8.61 -10.15 10.92
N PRO A 21 8.73 -11.10 9.98
CA PRO A 21 7.92 -12.32 9.98
C PRO A 21 8.08 -13.08 11.31
N PHE A 22 6.96 -13.54 11.87
CA PHE A 22 6.90 -14.31 13.13
C PHE A 22 7.40 -13.61 14.39
N ALA A 23 7.70 -12.30 14.38
CA ALA A 23 8.22 -11.59 15.56
C ALA A 23 7.33 -11.78 16.82
N SER A 24 6.01 -11.85 16.64
CA SER A 24 5.02 -12.10 17.69
C SER A 24 4.54 -13.56 17.77
N HIS A 25 5.23 -14.53 17.18
CA HIS A 25 4.88 -15.95 17.28
C HIS A 25 5.19 -16.52 18.67
N PRO A 26 4.37 -17.42 19.25
CA PRO A 26 4.63 -17.95 20.60
C PRO A 26 5.92 -18.76 20.73
N GLU A 27 6.29 -19.51 19.69
CA GLU A 27 7.46 -20.41 19.71
C GLU A 27 8.67 -19.88 18.95
N HIS A 28 8.44 -18.95 18.00
CA HIS A 28 9.45 -18.46 17.07
C HIS A 28 9.60 -16.94 17.14
N GLY A 29 8.94 -16.30 18.10
CA GLY A 29 9.04 -14.87 18.33
C GLY A 29 10.45 -14.45 18.73
N TYR A 30 10.77 -13.20 18.42
CA TYR A 30 12.09 -12.64 18.69
C TYR A 30 11.97 -11.12 18.90
N SER A 31 12.90 -10.58 19.68
CA SER A 31 13.04 -9.13 19.85
C SER A 31 13.80 -8.53 18.66
N LEU A 32 13.41 -7.32 18.27
CA LEU A 32 14.02 -6.58 17.17
C LEU A 32 15.33 -5.90 17.60
N THR A 33 15.41 -5.47 18.86
CA THR A 33 16.53 -4.68 19.40
C THR A 33 17.92 -5.23 19.08
N PRO A 34 18.20 -6.55 19.18
CA PRO A 34 19.55 -7.09 18.97
C PRO A 34 20.13 -6.90 17.57
N PHE A 35 19.30 -6.76 16.53
CA PHE A 35 19.77 -6.70 15.13
C PHE A 35 19.18 -5.55 14.32
N ALA A 36 17.99 -5.06 14.67
CA ALA A 36 17.28 -4.05 13.89
C ALA A 36 17.40 -2.64 14.47
N LYS A 37 17.95 -2.47 15.68
CA LYS A 37 17.99 -1.18 16.39
C LYS A 37 18.63 -0.06 15.57
N GLU A 38 19.81 -0.31 15.00
CA GLU A 38 20.57 0.71 14.26
C GLU A 38 19.88 1.07 12.95
N VAL A 39 19.48 0.06 12.16
CA VAL A 39 18.81 0.28 10.87
C VAL A 39 17.43 0.93 11.02
N LEU A 40 16.66 0.60 12.06
CA LEU A 40 15.38 1.26 12.35
C LEU A 40 15.60 2.70 12.79
N ALA A 41 16.62 2.99 13.61
CA ALA A 41 16.95 4.34 14.00
C ALA A 41 17.37 5.20 12.80
N ASP A 42 18.16 4.64 11.87
CA ASP A 42 18.52 5.33 10.62
C ASP A 42 17.29 5.60 9.73
N ALA A 43 16.38 4.63 9.60
CA ALA A 43 15.14 4.81 8.87
C ALA A 43 14.24 5.88 9.51
N GLY A 44 14.14 5.91 10.83
CA GLY A 44 13.37 6.92 11.54
C GLY A 44 14.02 8.30 11.52
N LYS A 45 15.36 8.40 11.49
CA LYS A 45 16.06 9.67 11.20
C LYS A 45 15.63 10.22 9.83
N VAL A 46 15.64 9.40 8.79
CA VAL A 46 15.16 9.80 7.45
C VAL A 46 13.68 10.20 7.49
N ALA A 47 12.84 9.46 8.20
CA ALA A 47 11.43 9.80 8.36
C ALA A 47 11.25 11.16 9.08
N THR A 48 12.07 11.44 10.08
CA THR A 48 12.07 12.72 10.79
C THR A 48 12.55 13.88 9.94
N GLU A 49 13.68 13.74 9.26
CA GLU A 49 14.25 14.77 8.38
C GLU A 49 13.29 15.16 7.25
N LEU A 50 12.57 14.17 6.69
CA LEU A 50 11.62 14.38 5.60
C LEU A 50 10.18 14.69 6.09
N GLY A 51 9.94 14.69 7.40
CA GLY A 51 8.61 15.00 7.97
C GLY A 51 7.55 13.95 7.65
N HIS A 52 7.90 12.66 7.58
CA HIS A 52 6.93 11.59 7.38
C HIS A 52 6.20 11.21 8.68
N ARG A 53 4.90 10.96 8.58
CA ARG A 53 4.13 10.25 9.60
C ARG A 53 4.12 8.75 9.31
N LEU A 54 4.39 7.95 10.34
CA LEU A 54 4.43 6.49 10.26
C LEU A 54 3.41 5.88 11.20
N THR A 55 2.67 4.87 10.76
CA THR A 55 1.71 4.14 11.62
C THR A 55 1.76 2.65 11.35
N THR A 56 1.15 1.83 12.20
CA THR A 56 0.97 0.39 11.97
C THR A 56 -0.49 0.02 12.14
N HIS A 57 -0.91 -1.07 11.52
CA HIS A 57 -2.24 -1.64 11.75
C HIS A 57 -2.06 -3.14 12.03
N PRO A 58 -1.89 -3.53 13.31
CA PRO A 58 -1.94 -4.92 13.72
C PRO A 58 -3.14 -5.64 13.09
N GLY A 59 -2.93 -6.90 12.70
CA GLY A 59 -3.89 -7.64 11.91
C GLY A 59 -5.15 -8.03 12.70
N GLN A 60 -6.13 -8.60 11.98
CA GLN A 60 -7.43 -9.03 12.53
C GLN A 60 -7.36 -10.05 13.70
N PHE A 61 -6.18 -10.63 13.97
CA PHE A 61 -5.98 -11.60 15.05
C PHE A 61 -5.68 -10.94 16.40
N THR A 62 -5.35 -9.64 16.40
CA THR A 62 -5.01 -8.86 17.60
C THR A 62 -6.30 -8.40 18.28
N GLN A 63 -6.95 -9.30 19.01
CA GLN A 63 -8.29 -9.09 19.56
C GLN A 63 -8.32 -9.05 21.09
N LEU A 64 -8.27 -7.86 21.67
CA LEU A 64 -8.31 -7.67 23.13
C LEU A 64 -9.70 -7.91 23.76
N GLY A 65 -10.77 -7.93 22.97
CA GLY A 65 -12.12 -8.27 23.42
C GLY A 65 -12.43 -9.78 23.47
N SER A 66 -11.46 -10.64 23.15
CA SER A 66 -11.69 -12.09 23.08
C SER A 66 -12.03 -12.72 24.43
N PRO A 67 -12.96 -13.69 24.50
CA PRO A 67 -13.17 -14.50 25.70
C PRO A 67 -12.07 -15.56 25.90
N ARG A 68 -11.21 -15.77 24.90
CA ARG A 68 -10.16 -16.80 24.89
C ARG A 68 -8.83 -16.22 25.37
N LYS A 69 -8.30 -16.75 26.47
CA LYS A 69 -7.06 -16.24 27.09
C LYS A 69 -5.86 -16.30 26.16
N GLU A 70 -5.74 -17.37 25.39
CA GLU A 70 -4.67 -17.56 24.42
C GLU A 70 -4.67 -16.51 23.30
N VAL A 71 -5.85 -16.01 22.91
CA VAL A 71 -5.98 -14.91 21.94
C VAL A 71 -5.52 -13.60 22.56
N ILE A 72 -5.89 -13.34 23.82
CA ILE A 72 -5.45 -12.15 24.54
C ILE A 72 -3.93 -12.13 24.69
N THR A 73 -3.33 -13.24 25.13
CA THR A 73 -1.87 -13.36 25.25
C THR A 73 -1.16 -13.12 23.91
N ALA A 74 -1.70 -13.68 22.81
CA ALA A 74 -1.14 -13.45 21.48
C ALA A 74 -1.29 -11.99 21.04
N ALA A 75 -2.43 -11.36 21.31
CA ALA A 75 -2.68 -9.95 20.98
C ALA A 75 -1.74 -9.01 21.74
N VAL A 76 -1.49 -9.26 23.03
CA VAL A 76 -0.53 -8.47 23.82
C VAL A 76 0.88 -8.58 23.24
N ARG A 77 1.34 -9.79 22.92
CA ARG A 77 2.67 -10.01 22.32
C ARG A 77 2.80 -9.35 20.93
N ASP A 78 1.72 -9.34 20.15
CA ASP A 78 1.68 -8.64 18.87
C ASP A 78 1.79 -7.12 19.03
N LEU A 79 1.12 -6.55 20.03
CA LEU A 79 1.24 -5.12 20.36
C LEU A 79 2.62 -4.75 20.88
N GLU A 80 3.24 -5.62 21.69
CA GLU A 80 4.62 -5.43 22.17
C GLU A 80 5.62 -5.38 21.01
N TYR A 81 5.48 -6.26 20.02
CA TYR A 81 6.29 -6.23 18.80
C TYR A 81 6.15 -4.90 18.05
N HIS A 82 4.92 -4.44 17.80
CA HIS A 82 4.68 -3.19 17.09
C HIS A 82 5.20 -1.98 17.88
N ASP A 83 5.04 -1.97 19.21
CA ASP A 83 5.59 -0.92 20.06
C ASP A 83 7.12 -0.92 20.07
N GLU A 84 7.78 -2.09 20.10
CA GLU A 84 9.24 -2.19 19.96
C GLU A 84 9.68 -1.60 18.62
N MET A 85 9.05 -2.02 17.51
CA MET A 85 9.36 -1.51 16.17
C MET A 85 9.25 0.01 16.10
N LEU A 86 8.14 0.58 16.54
CA LEU A 86 7.92 2.03 16.50
C LEU A 86 8.87 2.79 17.44
N SER A 87 9.21 2.22 18.59
CA SER A 87 10.13 2.82 19.55
C SER A 87 11.60 2.76 19.12
N LEU A 88 11.97 1.79 18.28
CA LEU A 88 13.30 1.69 17.68
C LEU A 88 13.51 2.65 16.51
N LEU A 89 12.45 3.22 15.92
CA LEU A 89 12.59 4.27 14.91
C LEU A 89 13.22 5.56 15.46
N LYS A 90 13.14 5.82 16.77
CA LYS A 90 13.70 7.03 17.40
C LYS A 90 13.26 8.33 16.71
N LEU A 91 11.98 8.39 16.34
CA LEU A 91 11.36 9.56 15.72
C LEU A 91 11.44 10.78 16.64
N SER A 92 11.33 11.98 16.04
CA SER A 92 11.17 13.23 16.80
C SER A 92 9.99 13.15 17.78
N PRO A 93 9.97 13.94 18.87
CA PRO A 93 8.95 13.81 19.91
C PRO A 93 7.50 13.88 19.40
N GLN A 94 7.20 14.77 18.45
CA GLN A 94 5.85 14.86 17.85
C GLN A 94 5.56 13.66 16.94
N GLN A 95 6.48 13.31 16.03
CA GLN A 95 6.27 12.18 15.13
C GLN A 95 6.18 10.84 15.88
N ASN A 96 6.85 10.72 17.03
CA ASN A 96 6.73 9.55 17.89
C ASN A 96 5.34 9.45 18.54
N ARG A 97 4.71 10.58 18.90
CA ARG A 97 3.30 10.61 19.35
C ARG A 97 2.36 10.25 18.20
N ASP A 98 2.65 10.74 17.00
CA ASP A 98 1.85 10.49 15.80
C ASP A 98 1.98 9.07 15.25
N ALA A 99 2.98 8.32 15.73
CA ALA A 99 3.24 6.92 15.45
C ALA A 99 2.36 5.99 16.28
N VAL A 100 1.14 5.80 15.77
CA VAL A 100 0.06 5.04 16.40
C VAL A 100 -0.11 3.63 15.84
N MET A 101 -0.72 2.76 16.67
CA MET A 101 -1.13 1.39 16.35
C MET A 101 -2.64 1.32 16.24
N ILE A 102 -3.16 1.06 15.04
CA ILE A 102 -4.60 1.06 14.75
C ILE A 102 -5.18 -0.33 14.98
N LEU A 103 -6.20 -0.42 15.82
CA LEU A 103 -6.90 -1.67 16.11
C LEU A 103 -8.40 -1.53 15.84
N HIS A 104 -8.99 -2.54 15.23
CA HIS A 104 -10.43 -2.76 15.34
C HIS A 104 -10.74 -3.39 16.71
N MET A 105 -11.99 -3.25 17.16
CA MET A 105 -12.47 -3.89 18.40
C MET A 105 -12.47 -5.44 18.29
N GLY A 106 -12.59 -5.97 17.07
CA GLY A 106 -12.60 -7.40 16.80
C GLY A 106 -13.99 -8.02 16.86
N GLY A 107 -14.09 -9.32 17.13
CA GLY A 107 -15.39 -10.01 17.19
C GLY A 107 -16.30 -9.48 18.31
N THR A 108 -17.62 -9.53 18.10
CA THR A 108 -18.61 -9.23 19.16
C THR A 108 -18.82 -10.40 20.12
N TYR A 109 -18.39 -11.61 19.75
CA TYR A 109 -18.52 -12.82 20.57
C TYR A 109 -19.94 -13.06 21.12
N GLY A 110 -20.96 -12.67 20.34
CA GLY A 110 -22.38 -12.80 20.70
C GLY A 110 -22.94 -11.65 21.55
N ASP A 111 -22.09 -10.80 22.15
CA ASP A 111 -22.52 -9.71 23.01
C ASP A 111 -21.51 -8.54 22.95
N LYS A 112 -21.95 -7.42 22.38
CA LYS A 112 -21.14 -6.19 22.28
C LYS A 112 -20.75 -5.64 23.65
N MET A 113 -21.69 -5.55 24.59
CA MET A 113 -21.41 -4.96 25.90
C MET A 113 -20.40 -5.81 26.67
N ALA A 114 -20.60 -7.12 26.71
CA ALA A 114 -19.64 -8.03 27.34
C ALA A 114 -18.25 -7.97 26.67
N THR A 115 -18.20 -7.71 25.36
CA THR A 115 -16.93 -7.53 24.63
C THR A 115 -16.23 -6.23 25.01
N LEU A 116 -16.98 -5.12 25.10
CA LEU A 116 -16.45 -3.84 25.58
C LEU A 116 -15.90 -3.97 27.00
N ASP A 117 -16.58 -4.71 27.87
CA ASP A 117 -16.13 -4.95 29.26
C ASP A 117 -14.83 -5.76 29.32
N ARG A 118 -14.69 -6.79 28.49
CA ARG A 118 -13.43 -7.55 28.37
C ARG A 118 -12.32 -6.67 27.80
N PHE A 119 -12.59 -5.90 26.75
CA PHE A 119 -11.63 -4.96 26.18
C PHE A 119 -11.16 -3.96 27.23
N ARG A 120 -12.08 -3.33 27.97
CA ARG A 120 -11.80 -2.38 29.05
C ARG A 120 -10.85 -2.99 30.10
N THR A 121 -11.16 -4.20 30.55
CA THR A 121 -10.37 -4.92 31.54
C THR A 121 -8.97 -5.22 31.02
N ASN A 122 -8.86 -5.78 29.81
CA ASN A 122 -7.59 -6.20 29.22
C ASN A 122 -6.71 -5.00 28.84
N TYR A 123 -7.30 -3.96 28.24
CA TYR A 123 -6.61 -2.71 27.93
C TYR A 123 -5.99 -2.09 29.20
N SER A 124 -6.77 -2.01 30.28
CA SER A 124 -6.33 -1.36 31.51
C SER A 124 -5.28 -2.17 32.27
N SER A 125 -5.47 -3.49 32.36
CA SER A 125 -4.65 -4.37 33.21
C SER A 125 -3.44 -5.01 32.53
N LEU A 126 -3.48 -5.24 31.21
CA LEU A 126 -2.44 -6.01 30.51
C LEU A 126 -1.51 -5.15 29.65
N LEU A 127 -1.97 -4.00 29.15
CA LEU A 127 -1.15 -3.18 28.25
C LEU A 127 -0.24 -2.23 29.02
N SER A 128 1.00 -2.13 28.55
CA SER A 128 1.98 -1.15 29.02
C SER A 128 1.56 0.28 28.70
N ASP A 129 2.08 1.25 29.44
CA ASP A 129 1.80 2.67 29.17
C ASP A 129 2.30 3.09 27.78
N SER A 130 3.42 2.52 27.31
CA SER A 130 3.94 2.77 25.95
C SER A 130 2.93 2.35 24.87
N ILE A 131 2.36 1.14 25.00
CA ILE A 131 1.30 0.66 24.10
C ILE A 131 0.06 1.56 24.21
N LYS A 132 -0.38 1.89 25.43
CA LYS A 132 -1.55 2.75 25.67
C LYS A 132 -1.38 4.16 25.07
N LEU A 133 -0.16 4.69 25.01
CA LEU A 133 0.11 6.00 24.38
C LEU A 133 -0.08 5.96 22.86
N ARG A 134 0.16 4.82 22.21
CA ARG A 134 0.10 4.65 20.75
C ARG A 134 -1.18 4.01 20.24
N LEU A 135 -1.89 3.23 21.05
CA LEU A 135 -3.08 2.50 20.63
C LEU A 135 -4.22 3.47 20.29
N VAL A 136 -4.82 3.25 19.13
CA VAL A 136 -6.03 3.93 18.65
C VAL A 136 -7.03 2.89 18.18
N LEU A 137 -8.32 3.20 18.28
CA LEU A 137 -9.40 2.31 17.82
C LEU A 137 -10.00 2.82 16.51
N GLU A 138 -10.48 1.91 15.67
CA GLU A 138 -11.13 2.23 14.40
C GLU A 138 -12.48 1.53 14.30
N ASN A 139 -13.50 2.25 13.80
CA ASN A 139 -14.79 1.64 13.43
C ASN A 139 -14.62 0.69 12.24
N ASP A 140 -15.43 -0.37 12.17
CA ASP A 140 -15.28 -1.42 11.15
C ASP A 140 -16.52 -1.64 10.29
N ASP A 141 -16.38 -2.47 9.27
CA ASP A 141 -17.41 -2.78 8.27
C ASP A 141 -18.22 -4.07 8.60
N VAL A 142 -18.05 -4.61 9.80
CA VAL A 142 -18.70 -5.85 10.24
C VAL A 142 -19.69 -5.63 11.38
N ALA A 143 -19.28 -4.96 12.44
CA ALA A 143 -19.99 -4.97 13.71
C ALA A 143 -19.91 -3.67 14.51
N TRP A 144 -18.83 -2.90 14.42
CA TRP A 144 -18.56 -1.80 15.34
C TRP A 144 -18.64 -0.44 14.63
N SER A 145 -19.71 0.29 14.89
CA SER A 145 -19.90 1.65 14.39
C SER A 145 -19.10 2.68 15.21
N VAL A 146 -19.00 3.90 14.69
CA VAL A 146 -18.49 5.07 15.44
C VAL A 146 -19.23 5.26 16.77
N HIS A 147 -20.55 5.09 16.76
CA HIS A 147 -21.40 5.30 17.94
C HIS A 147 -21.21 4.22 19.01
N ASP A 148 -20.84 3.00 18.61
CA ASP A 148 -20.48 1.93 19.57
C ASP A 148 -19.13 2.23 20.25
N LEU A 149 -18.13 2.72 19.49
CA LEU A 149 -16.75 2.82 19.95
C LEU A 149 -16.38 4.15 20.59
N LEU A 150 -17.00 5.27 20.17
CA LEU A 150 -16.66 6.59 20.68
C LEU A 150 -16.79 6.70 22.21
N PRO A 151 -17.83 6.15 22.88
CA PRO A 151 -17.93 6.21 24.34
C PRO A 151 -16.76 5.53 25.07
N ILE A 152 -16.35 4.33 24.65
CA ILE A 152 -15.21 3.64 25.28
C ILE A 152 -13.87 4.32 24.94
N CYS A 153 -13.76 4.95 23.77
CA CYS A 153 -12.61 5.76 23.39
C CYS A 153 -12.46 6.99 24.30
N GLU A 154 -13.57 7.66 24.60
CA GLU A 154 -13.61 8.77 25.55
C GLU A 154 -13.26 8.30 26.96
N GLU A 155 -13.86 7.20 27.43
CA GLU A 155 -13.64 6.62 28.74
C GLU A 155 -12.17 6.23 28.99
N LEU A 156 -11.55 5.52 28.03
CA LEU A 156 -10.20 4.96 28.17
C LEU A 156 -9.10 5.87 27.62
N ASN A 157 -9.45 7.09 27.21
CA ASN A 157 -8.57 8.04 26.57
C ASN A 157 -7.84 7.44 25.34
N ILE A 158 -8.59 6.72 24.50
CA ILE A 158 -8.12 6.12 23.25
C ILE A 158 -8.61 7.01 22.09
N PRO A 159 -7.73 7.46 21.17
CA PRO A 159 -8.18 8.16 19.98
C PRO A 159 -9.00 7.27 19.06
N LEU A 160 -10.08 7.80 18.50
CA LEU A 160 -10.90 7.11 17.49
C LEU A 160 -10.47 7.52 16.08
N VAL A 161 -9.97 6.57 15.30
CA VAL A 161 -9.78 6.68 13.85
C VAL A 161 -11.14 6.50 13.20
N LEU A 162 -11.62 7.57 12.55
CA LEU A 162 -12.80 7.49 11.72
C LEU A 162 -12.42 6.90 10.36
N ASP A 163 -12.99 5.75 10.04
CA ASP A 163 -13.03 5.22 8.68
C ASP A 163 -14.39 5.53 8.04
N TYR A 164 -14.37 6.38 7.03
CA TYR A 164 -15.56 6.82 6.30
C TYR A 164 -16.21 5.69 5.49
N HIS A 165 -15.42 4.75 4.97
CA HIS A 165 -15.95 3.64 4.19
C HIS A 165 -16.69 2.65 5.09
N HIS A 166 -16.06 2.27 6.20
CA HIS A 166 -16.65 1.41 7.22
C HIS A 166 -17.94 2.01 7.79
N HIS A 167 -17.96 3.31 8.09
CA HIS A 167 -19.16 3.99 8.59
C HIS A 167 -20.33 3.92 7.60
N ASN A 168 -20.05 4.01 6.30
CA ASN A 168 -21.10 3.86 5.27
C ASN A 168 -21.62 2.42 5.10
N ILE A 169 -21.00 1.44 5.76
CA ILE A 169 -21.42 0.03 5.78
C ILE A 169 -22.10 -0.31 7.10
N ILE A 170 -21.46 0.03 8.22
CA ILE A 170 -21.94 -0.18 9.59
C ILE A 170 -22.18 1.18 10.24
N PHE A 171 -23.45 1.46 10.48
CA PHE A 171 -23.93 2.69 11.09
C PHE A 171 -25.00 2.38 12.13
N ASP A 172 -25.23 3.32 13.03
CA ASP A 172 -26.30 3.25 14.01
C ASP A 172 -27.66 3.48 13.33
N ALA A 173 -28.57 2.52 13.49
CA ALA A 173 -29.88 2.52 12.84
C ALA A 173 -30.78 3.69 13.28
N ASP A 174 -30.51 4.28 14.45
CA ASP A 174 -31.27 5.41 14.99
C ASP A 174 -30.75 6.76 14.49
N LYS A 175 -29.71 6.78 13.63
CA LYS A 175 -29.11 7.99 13.06
C LYS A 175 -29.52 8.22 11.61
N CYS A 176 -29.38 9.46 11.15
CA CYS A 176 -29.68 9.82 9.76
C CYS A 176 -28.79 9.04 8.79
N ARG A 177 -29.40 8.40 7.78
CA ARG A 177 -28.73 7.52 6.81
C ARG A 177 -28.20 8.26 5.56
N GLU A 178 -28.07 9.57 5.60
CA GLU A 178 -27.63 10.36 4.43
C GLU A 178 -26.10 10.33 4.29
N GLY A 179 -25.57 9.17 3.87
CA GLY A 179 -24.13 8.98 3.67
C GLY A 179 -23.33 9.25 4.95
N THR A 180 -22.45 10.25 4.89
CA THR A 180 -21.56 10.67 5.99
C THR A 180 -22.08 11.90 6.74
N TYR A 181 -23.36 12.22 6.61
CA TYR A 181 -23.93 13.44 7.19
C TYR A 181 -23.82 13.46 8.72
N ASP A 182 -24.14 12.35 9.40
CA ASP A 182 -24.13 12.28 10.87
C ASP A 182 -22.73 12.50 11.46
N ILE A 183 -21.71 11.84 10.89
CA ILE A 183 -20.31 11.98 11.33
C ILE A 183 -19.65 13.28 10.87
N SER A 184 -20.20 13.96 9.86
CA SER A 184 -19.72 15.28 9.45
C SER A 184 -20.31 16.41 10.30
N GLN A 185 -21.29 16.13 11.17
CA GLN A 185 -21.80 17.13 12.10
C GLN A 185 -20.73 17.50 13.15
N PRO A 186 -20.65 18.79 13.55
CA PRO A 186 -19.71 19.24 14.57
C PRO A 186 -19.79 18.44 15.87
N GLU A 187 -21.00 18.05 16.31
CA GLU A 187 -21.20 17.30 17.56
C GLU A 187 -20.43 15.98 17.64
N ILE A 188 -20.34 15.23 16.55
CA ILE A 188 -19.58 13.97 16.51
C ILE A 188 -18.12 14.25 16.15
N MET A 189 -17.87 15.10 15.15
CA MET A 189 -16.52 15.37 14.68
C MET A 189 -15.64 16.01 15.77
N GLU A 190 -16.18 16.92 16.58
CA GLU A 190 -15.46 17.54 17.70
C GLU A 190 -15.16 16.55 18.81
N ARG A 191 -16.08 15.62 19.12
CA ARG A 191 -15.83 14.55 20.10
C ARG A 191 -14.71 13.63 19.64
N ILE A 192 -14.73 13.21 18.38
CA ILE A 192 -13.64 12.43 17.77
C ILE A 192 -12.33 13.22 17.87
N SER A 193 -12.31 14.47 17.39
CA SER A 193 -11.14 15.35 17.41
C SER A 193 -10.57 15.55 18.82
N ALA A 194 -11.44 15.65 19.83
CA ALA A 194 -11.05 15.79 21.23
C ALA A 194 -10.26 14.56 21.73
N THR A 195 -10.59 13.35 21.26
CA THR A 195 -9.85 12.14 21.63
C THR A 195 -8.37 12.19 21.19
N TRP A 196 -8.07 12.81 20.05
CA TRP A 196 -6.71 13.02 19.54
C TRP A 196 -5.99 14.15 20.28
N LYS A 197 -6.68 15.29 20.44
CA LYS A 197 -6.13 16.48 21.12
C LYS A 197 -5.70 16.19 22.56
N ARG A 198 -6.47 15.38 23.31
CA ARG A 198 -6.10 14.98 24.69
C ARG A 198 -4.75 14.29 24.81
N LYS A 199 -4.30 13.60 23.76
CA LYS A 199 -2.99 12.93 23.72
C LYS A 199 -1.91 13.74 22.98
N GLY A 200 -2.25 14.92 22.43
CA GLY A 200 -1.32 15.70 21.61
C GLY A 200 -0.88 14.96 20.34
N ILE A 201 -1.77 14.13 19.79
CA ILE A 201 -1.56 13.36 18.57
C ILE A 201 -2.29 14.07 17.43
N THR A 202 -1.63 14.24 16.29
CA THR A 202 -2.24 14.75 15.07
C THR A 202 -3.36 13.80 14.63
N GLN A 203 -4.56 14.30 14.40
CA GLN A 203 -5.69 13.45 14.04
C GLN A 203 -5.44 12.73 12.72
N LYS A 204 -5.82 11.46 12.64
CA LYS A 204 -5.86 10.72 11.37
C LYS A 204 -7.20 10.08 11.12
N MET A 205 -7.51 9.88 9.85
CA MET A 205 -8.72 9.22 9.37
C MET A 205 -8.36 8.24 8.24
N HIS A 206 -9.27 7.32 7.95
CA HIS A 206 -9.16 6.40 6.84
C HIS A 206 -10.22 6.68 5.79
N TYR A 207 -9.86 6.48 4.53
CA TYR A 207 -10.77 6.62 3.42
C TYR A 207 -10.59 5.53 2.38
N SER A 208 -11.72 4.98 1.95
CA SER A 208 -11.84 4.02 0.87
C SER A 208 -13.19 4.19 0.16
N GLU A 209 -13.35 3.50 -0.95
CA GLU A 209 -14.58 3.44 -1.72
C GLU A 209 -14.92 1.97 -2.05
N PRO A 210 -16.22 1.62 -2.14
CA PRO A 210 -16.61 0.28 -2.58
C PRO A 210 -16.23 0.05 -4.05
N CYS A 211 -16.07 -1.20 -4.44
CA CYS A 211 -15.96 -1.56 -5.86
C CYS A 211 -17.18 -1.11 -6.66
N ALA A 212 -16.97 -0.68 -7.91
CA ALA A 212 -18.06 -0.35 -8.83
C ALA A 212 -19.06 -1.52 -8.95
N GLY A 213 -20.35 -1.22 -8.86
CA GLY A 213 -21.42 -2.22 -8.90
C GLY A 213 -21.70 -2.93 -7.56
N ALA A 214 -21.04 -2.56 -6.46
CA ALA A 214 -21.33 -3.12 -5.14
C ALA A 214 -22.72 -2.71 -4.63
N THR A 215 -23.62 -3.68 -4.45
CA THR A 215 -25.00 -3.42 -4.02
C THR A 215 -25.27 -3.93 -2.61
N THR A 216 -24.74 -5.09 -2.23
CA THR A 216 -24.97 -5.67 -0.89
C THR A 216 -23.97 -5.13 0.14
N PRO A 217 -24.30 -5.17 1.45
CA PRO A 217 -23.35 -4.80 2.50
C PRO A 217 -22.03 -5.57 2.42
N ARG A 218 -22.07 -6.86 2.05
CA ARG A 218 -20.89 -7.71 1.90
C ARG A 218 -20.03 -7.28 0.71
N ASP A 219 -20.65 -6.95 -0.43
CA ASP A 219 -19.91 -6.51 -1.62
C ASP A 219 -19.22 -5.16 -1.37
N ARG A 220 -19.88 -4.29 -0.61
CA ARG A 220 -19.38 -2.95 -0.29
C ARG A 220 -18.09 -2.97 0.51
N ARG A 221 -17.84 -4.01 1.32
CA ARG A 221 -16.59 -4.19 2.10
C ARG A 221 -15.33 -4.25 1.24
N LYS A 222 -15.46 -4.62 -0.03
CA LYS A 222 -14.30 -4.74 -0.91
C LYS A 222 -13.86 -3.36 -1.37
N HIS A 223 -12.70 -2.94 -0.90
CA HIS A 223 -12.05 -1.69 -1.32
C HIS A 223 -11.79 -1.70 -2.83
N SER A 224 -12.09 -0.57 -3.47
CA SER A 224 -11.81 -0.30 -4.87
C SER A 224 -10.29 -0.27 -5.16
N ALA A 225 -9.95 -0.33 -6.45
CA ALA A 225 -8.58 -0.16 -6.91
C ALA A 225 -8.07 1.26 -6.62
N ARG A 226 -8.92 2.26 -6.88
CA ARG A 226 -8.68 3.68 -6.63
C ARG A 226 -9.92 4.34 -6.04
N VAL A 227 -9.69 5.44 -5.35
CA VAL A 227 -10.73 6.34 -4.85
C VAL A 227 -10.79 7.58 -5.73
N MET A 228 -11.97 8.14 -5.91
CA MET A 228 -12.23 9.21 -6.88
C MET A 228 -12.52 10.56 -6.21
N THR A 229 -12.89 10.57 -4.93
CA THR A 229 -13.19 11.81 -4.20
C THR A 229 -12.46 11.91 -2.86
N LEU A 230 -12.55 13.07 -2.21
CA LEU A 230 -12.14 13.26 -0.82
C LEU A 230 -13.37 13.23 0.10
N PRO A 231 -13.25 12.66 1.32
CA PRO A 231 -14.29 12.76 2.33
C PRO A 231 -14.34 14.18 2.90
N PRO A 232 -15.41 14.55 3.63
CA PRO A 232 -15.50 15.82 4.36
C PRO A 232 -14.65 15.78 5.64
N CYS A 233 -13.34 15.56 5.49
CA CYS A 233 -12.39 15.52 6.60
C CYS A 233 -11.89 16.94 6.95
N PRO A 234 -11.53 17.19 8.22
CA PRO A 234 -10.89 18.44 8.63
C PRO A 234 -9.60 18.71 7.83
N PRO A 235 -9.32 19.98 7.49
CA PRO A 235 -8.18 20.33 6.63
C PRO A 235 -6.81 20.08 7.27
N ASP A 236 -6.75 19.92 8.59
CA ASP A 236 -5.55 19.66 9.39
C ASP A 236 -5.38 18.18 9.77
N SER A 237 -6.22 17.29 9.26
CA SER A 237 -6.16 15.85 9.53
C SER A 237 -5.34 15.09 8.48
N ASP A 238 -4.64 14.04 8.93
CA ASP A 238 -3.94 13.13 8.02
C ASP A 238 -4.89 12.04 7.51
N LEU A 239 -5.02 11.93 6.18
CA LEU A 239 -5.91 10.97 5.55
C LEU A 239 -5.12 9.77 4.99
N MET A 240 -5.40 8.57 5.49
CA MET A 240 -4.86 7.32 4.93
C MET A 240 -5.81 6.79 3.86
N ILE A 241 -5.30 6.59 2.65
CA ILE A 241 -6.07 6.00 1.54
C ILE A 241 -5.91 4.48 1.54
N GLU A 242 -7.02 3.77 1.70
CA GLU A 242 -7.05 2.31 1.78
C GLU A 242 -7.56 1.65 0.48
N ALA A 243 -6.80 1.80 -0.60
CA ALA A 243 -7.15 1.21 -1.90
C ALA A 243 -6.22 0.05 -2.31
N LYS A 244 -6.63 -0.74 -3.30
CA LYS A 244 -5.80 -1.86 -3.79
C LYS A 244 -4.56 -1.40 -4.55
N ASP A 245 -4.64 -0.33 -5.34
CA ASP A 245 -3.51 0.17 -6.14
C ASP A 245 -2.59 1.13 -5.36
N LYS A 246 -2.75 1.22 -4.03
CA LYS A 246 -1.81 1.91 -3.13
C LYS A 246 -1.51 3.34 -3.57
N GLU A 247 -0.25 3.66 -3.88
CA GLU A 247 0.20 4.98 -4.29
C GLU A 247 -0.52 5.52 -5.54
N GLN A 248 -0.97 4.65 -6.44
CA GLN A 248 -1.75 5.08 -7.61
C GLN A 248 -3.09 5.69 -7.22
N ALA A 249 -3.72 5.20 -6.14
CA ALA A 249 -4.96 5.79 -5.63
C ALA A 249 -4.70 7.17 -5.00
N VAL A 250 -3.54 7.36 -4.36
CA VAL A 250 -3.12 8.68 -3.87
C VAL A 250 -2.87 9.63 -5.04
N PHE A 251 -2.17 9.16 -6.09
CA PHE A 251 -1.92 9.93 -7.31
C PHE A 251 -3.20 10.33 -8.04
N GLU A 252 -4.20 9.44 -8.09
CA GLU A 252 -5.52 9.74 -8.64
C GLU A 252 -6.13 10.98 -7.96
N LEU A 253 -6.15 11.00 -6.62
CA LEU A 253 -6.64 12.14 -5.85
C LEU A 253 -5.79 13.39 -6.06
N MET A 254 -4.47 13.24 -6.05
CA MET A 254 -3.55 14.36 -6.29
C MET A 254 -3.81 15.01 -7.64
N LYS A 255 -4.02 14.22 -8.70
CA LYS A 255 -4.31 14.73 -10.05
C LYS A 255 -5.72 15.33 -10.15
N ASN A 256 -6.73 14.67 -9.58
CA ASN A 256 -8.13 15.11 -9.65
C ASN A 256 -8.36 16.44 -8.91
N PHE A 257 -7.74 16.60 -7.74
CA PHE A 257 -7.92 17.78 -6.89
C PHE A 257 -6.74 18.76 -6.94
N LYS A 258 -5.72 18.50 -7.78
CA LYS A 258 -4.48 19.29 -7.86
C LYS A 258 -3.81 19.49 -6.50
N LEU A 259 -3.76 18.43 -5.69
CA LEU A 259 -3.16 18.46 -4.36
C LEU A 259 -1.64 18.67 -4.46
N PRO A 260 -0.99 19.24 -3.42
CA PRO A 260 0.45 19.51 -3.45
C PRO A 260 1.29 18.30 -3.91
N GLY A 261 2.13 18.51 -4.94
CA GLY A 261 2.97 17.45 -5.52
C GLY A 261 2.37 16.77 -6.75
N TYR A 262 1.14 17.10 -7.17
CA TYR A 262 0.51 16.52 -8.37
C TYR A 262 1.35 16.72 -9.65
N ASP A 263 2.12 17.81 -9.70
CA ASP A 263 3.03 18.20 -10.77
C ASP A 263 4.29 17.32 -10.85
N ARG A 264 4.58 16.53 -9.82
CA ARG A 264 5.73 15.63 -9.75
C ARG A 264 5.46 14.27 -10.41
N ILE A 265 4.23 14.01 -10.81
CA ILE A 265 3.73 12.71 -11.26
C ILE A 265 3.47 12.76 -12.77
N ASN A 266 4.22 11.97 -13.53
CA ASN A 266 4.00 11.84 -14.98
C ASN A 266 3.45 10.47 -15.36
N ASP A 267 2.76 10.44 -16.50
CA ASP A 267 2.17 9.23 -17.05
C ASP A 267 3.27 8.29 -17.57
N VAL A 268 3.12 7.01 -17.26
CA VAL A 268 3.92 5.92 -17.83
C VAL A 268 3.63 5.84 -19.32
N VAL A 269 4.70 5.77 -20.11
CA VAL A 269 4.59 5.43 -21.53
C VAL A 269 4.47 3.90 -21.63
N PRO A 270 3.46 3.37 -22.34
CA PRO A 270 3.23 1.94 -22.40
C PRO A 270 4.47 1.13 -22.77
N TYR A 271 4.83 0.15 -21.93
CA TYR A 271 5.93 -0.79 -22.12
C TYR A 271 7.33 -0.16 -22.10
N GLU A 272 7.45 1.10 -21.65
CA GLU A 272 8.72 1.81 -21.49
C GLU A 272 9.02 2.08 -20.02
N ARG A 273 10.10 1.44 -19.52
CA ARG A 273 10.67 1.69 -18.19
C ARG A 273 12.14 2.09 -18.36
N LEU A 274 12.47 3.29 -17.92
CA LEU A 274 13.83 3.86 -17.97
C LEU A 274 14.56 3.75 -16.63
N ASP A 275 13.89 3.21 -15.63
CA ASP A 275 14.28 3.07 -14.23
C ASP A 275 14.41 1.60 -13.81
N GLU A 276 14.55 0.70 -14.78
CA GLU A 276 14.75 -0.72 -14.56
C GLU A 276 15.89 -1.25 -15.43
N ASN A 277 16.55 -2.30 -14.94
CA ASN A 277 17.61 -2.97 -15.68
C ASN A 277 17.04 -3.63 -16.94
N ARG A 278 17.65 -3.35 -18.10
CA ARG A 278 17.23 -3.94 -19.37
C ARG A 278 18.30 -4.83 -19.96
N PRO A 279 18.01 -6.12 -20.24
CA PRO A 279 18.96 -6.97 -20.94
C PRO A 279 19.17 -6.46 -22.37
N PRO A 280 20.37 -6.67 -22.95
CA PRO A 280 20.63 -6.26 -24.32
C PRO A 280 19.67 -6.96 -25.28
N PRO A 281 19.24 -6.28 -26.37
CA PRO A 281 18.44 -6.94 -27.40
C PRO A 281 19.20 -8.15 -27.96
N PRO A 282 18.51 -9.25 -28.31
CA PRO A 282 19.17 -10.44 -28.83
C PRO A 282 19.94 -10.11 -30.10
N ASP A 283 21.18 -10.56 -30.13
CA ASP A 283 22.12 -10.32 -31.21
C ASP A 283 21.61 -10.96 -32.51
N LYS A 284 21.20 -10.14 -33.49
CA LYS A 284 20.62 -10.60 -34.76
C LYS A 284 21.59 -11.44 -35.60
N ASN A 285 22.89 -11.45 -35.23
CA ASN A 285 23.94 -12.16 -35.94
C ASN A 285 24.24 -13.58 -35.45
N LYS A 286 23.64 -14.05 -34.35
CA LYS A 286 23.70 -15.48 -33.98
C LYS A 286 22.62 -16.27 -34.73
N LYS A 287 22.83 -16.48 -36.03
CA LYS A 287 22.22 -17.64 -36.72
C LYS A 287 22.73 -18.90 -36.02
N VAL A 288 21.91 -19.46 -35.14
CA VAL A 288 22.10 -20.81 -34.61
C VAL A 288 22.12 -21.75 -35.82
N LYS A 289 23.31 -22.24 -36.21
CA LYS A 289 23.42 -23.34 -37.17
C LYS A 289 22.77 -24.56 -36.54
N THR A 290 21.55 -24.88 -36.92
CA THR A 290 20.96 -26.19 -36.67
C THR A 290 21.77 -27.26 -37.41
N PRO A 291 22.10 -28.40 -36.79
CA PRO A 291 22.81 -29.47 -37.48
C PRO A 291 21.86 -30.11 -38.50
N ARG A 292 22.10 -29.84 -39.80
CA ARG A 292 21.43 -30.56 -40.89
C ARG A 292 21.82 -32.05 -40.83
N LYS A 293 20.82 -32.92 -40.65
CA LYS A 293 20.93 -34.36 -40.91
C LYS A 293 21.45 -34.58 -42.34
N LYS A 294 22.52 -35.38 -42.48
CA LYS A 294 23.02 -35.89 -43.76
C LYS A 294 22.01 -36.88 -44.36
N SER A 295 21.57 -36.63 -45.59
CA SER A 295 21.11 -37.66 -46.53
C SER A 295 21.76 -37.39 -47.88
N LYS A 296 22.37 -38.44 -48.46
CA LYS A 296 23.13 -38.46 -49.73
C LYS A 296 22.20 -38.57 -50.95
N ALA A 297 22.54 -37.85 -52.02
CA ALA A 297 22.49 -38.18 -53.48
C ALA A 297 22.50 -36.82 -54.25
N ALA A 298 23.56 -36.43 -54.96
CA ALA A 298 23.87 -36.65 -56.40
C ALA A 298 22.78 -36.03 -57.32
N ASP A 299 23.02 -35.23 -58.37
CA ASP A 299 24.20 -34.68 -59.05
C ASP A 299 23.71 -33.64 -60.10
N ASN A 300 24.63 -32.75 -60.55
CA ASN A 300 24.66 -31.91 -61.76
C ASN A 300 23.87 -30.60 -61.93
N GLY A 301 24.62 -29.55 -62.33
CA GLY A 301 24.14 -28.45 -63.18
C GLY A 301 24.74 -27.07 -62.87
N GLU A 302 25.76 -26.64 -63.63
CA GLU A 302 26.39 -25.31 -63.64
C GLU A 302 25.44 -24.19 -64.11
N ASP A 303 25.57 -22.96 -63.59
CA ASP A 303 26.13 -21.78 -64.30
C ASP A 303 25.85 -20.41 -63.62
N GLN A 304 26.94 -19.64 -63.51
CA GLN A 304 27.18 -18.19 -63.69
C GLN A 304 26.24 -17.04 -63.24
N ASN A 305 26.92 -16.09 -62.56
CA ASN A 305 26.94 -14.62 -62.71
C ASN A 305 25.73 -13.73 -62.36
N GLY A 306 26.02 -12.69 -61.56
CA GLY A 306 25.19 -11.48 -61.45
C GLY A 306 25.56 -10.56 -60.29
N ALA A 307 26.46 -9.59 -60.54
CA ALA A 307 26.71 -8.42 -59.70
C ALA A 307 25.40 -7.65 -59.43
N SER A 308 25.21 -6.93 -58.32
CA SER A 308 25.82 -5.63 -58.02
C SER A 308 25.04 -4.99 -56.86
N GLY A 309 25.69 -4.15 -56.06
CA GLY A 309 25.00 -3.27 -55.11
C GLY A 309 25.78 -2.92 -53.85
N ASP A 310 26.98 -2.34 -54.00
CA ASP A 310 27.59 -1.54 -52.94
C ASP A 310 26.71 -0.32 -52.68
N GLY A 311 26.18 -0.23 -51.47
CA GLY A 311 25.47 0.92 -50.92
C GLY A 311 25.96 1.12 -49.50
N VAL A 312 26.89 2.05 -49.38
CA VAL A 312 27.74 2.33 -48.22
C VAL A 312 26.93 2.69 -46.97
N ASP A 313 27.38 2.11 -45.86
CA ASP A 313 27.03 2.36 -44.46
C ASP A 313 27.13 3.83 -44.01
N LEU A 314 26.73 4.02 -42.73
CA LEU A 314 27.00 5.12 -41.79
C LEU A 314 25.76 6.03 -41.65
N ILE A 315 25.02 6.13 -40.55
CA ILE A 315 25.32 6.21 -39.11
C ILE A 315 23.98 5.87 -38.42
N GLU A 316 23.80 4.89 -37.51
CA GLU A 316 24.19 4.95 -36.10
C GLU A 316 23.89 3.58 -35.44
N SER A 317 24.74 2.56 -35.67
CA SER A 317 24.69 1.34 -34.88
C SER A 317 25.50 1.53 -33.60
N SER A 318 25.04 2.42 -32.70
CA SER A 318 25.52 2.35 -31.33
C SER A 318 24.90 1.09 -30.71
N ALA A 319 25.76 0.11 -30.43
CA ALA A 319 25.40 -1.03 -29.61
C ALA A 319 24.76 -0.49 -28.33
N ARG A 320 23.43 -0.62 -28.21
CA ARG A 320 22.68 -0.26 -27.00
C ARG A 320 23.24 -1.11 -25.85
N LYS A 321 24.16 -0.52 -25.07
CA LYS A 321 24.74 -1.11 -23.87
C LYS A 321 23.62 -1.51 -22.92
N GLN A 322 23.89 -2.55 -22.14
CA GLN A 322 23.08 -2.89 -20.97
C GLN A 322 22.88 -1.63 -20.12
N LEU A 323 21.63 -1.23 -19.92
CA LEU A 323 21.30 -0.13 -19.03
C LEU A 323 21.23 -0.72 -17.62
N GLU A 324 22.26 -0.49 -16.82
CA GLU A 324 22.26 -0.80 -15.38
C GLU A 324 21.85 0.46 -14.63
N ILE A 325 20.74 0.36 -13.90
CA ILE A 325 20.21 1.42 -13.04
C ILE A 325 20.71 1.17 -11.62
N SER A 326 21.13 2.25 -10.94
CA SER A 326 21.56 2.21 -9.54
C SER A 326 20.43 1.71 -8.63
N ALA A 327 20.77 1.21 -7.44
CA ALA A 327 19.74 0.82 -6.47
C ALA A 327 18.89 2.03 -6.01
N GLU A 328 19.49 3.22 -6.02
CA GLU A 328 18.86 4.49 -5.66
C GLU A 328 17.86 4.98 -6.70
N ASP A 329 18.08 4.68 -7.98
CA ASP A 329 17.24 5.11 -9.10
C ASP A 329 16.25 4.03 -9.57
N PHE A 330 16.42 2.79 -9.10
CA PHE A 330 15.57 1.67 -9.48
C PHE A 330 14.11 1.90 -9.05
N ALA A 331 13.17 1.70 -9.98
CA ALA A 331 11.73 1.88 -9.76
C ALA A 331 11.33 3.30 -9.27
N MET A 332 12.18 4.31 -9.54
CA MET A 332 11.93 5.70 -9.14
C MET A 332 11.25 6.52 -10.24
N GLY A 333 10.73 5.92 -11.33
CA GLY A 333 10.07 6.64 -12.44
C GLY A 333 11.03 7.31 -13.43
N GLY A 334 12.34 7.11 -13.24
CA GLY A 334 13.40 7.60 -14.11
C GLY A 334 13.52 9.14 -14.13
N PRO A 335 14.23 9.69 -15.13
CA PRO A 335 14.45 11.14 -15.24
C PRO A 335 13.17 11.95 -15.47
N SER A 336 12.12 11.31 -15.96
CA SER A 336 10.85 11.94 -16.27
C SER A 336 9.76 11.65 -15.23
N SER A 337 10.07 11.03 -14.09
CA SER A 337 9.10 10.76 -13.01
C SER A 337 7.81 10.07 -13.48
N ARG A 338 7.96 9.12 -14.41
CA ARG A 338 6.85 8.37 -15.02
C ARG A 338 6.43 7.24 -14.10
N VAL A 339 5.41 7.47 -13.29
CA VAL A 339 4.96 6.52 -12.25
C VAL A 339 3.45 6.32 -12.21
N TYR A 340 2.68 7.07 -12.99
CA TYR A 340 1.23 6.93 -13.01
C TYR A 340 0.76 6.18 -14.25
N TRP A 341 -0.18 5.26 -14.09
CA TRP A 341 -0.89 4.63 -15.22
C TRP A 341 -2.40 4.68 -14.95
N PRO A 342 -3.29 4.60 -15.96
CA PRO A 342 -4.73 4.48 -15.73
C PRO A 342 -5.12 3.13 -15.09
N VAL A 343 -6.29 3.07 -14.44
CA VAL A 343 -6.83 1.82 -13.87
C VAL A 343 -6.89 0.71 -14.93
N GLY A 344 -6.39 -0.49 -14.61
CA GLY A 344 -6.43 -1.65 -15.51
C GLY A 344 -5.31 -1.67 -16.57
N MET A 345 -4.37 -0.73 -16.49
CA MET A 345 -3.24 -0.62 -17.41
C MET A 345 -1.92 -1.09 -16.79
N GLU A 346 -1.95 -1.98 -15.79
CA GLU A 346 -0.76 -2.48 -15.08
C GLU A 346 0.19 -3.23 -16.05
N ASP A 347 -0.36 -3.81 -17.12
CA ASP A 347 0.44 -4.47 -18.15
C ASP A 347 1.38 -3.51 -18.90
N TRP A 348 1.16 -2.20 -18.83
CA TRP A 348 2.09 -1.19 -19.38
C TRP A 348 3.45 -1.18 -18.68
N LEU A 349 3.52 -1.69 -17.44
CA LEU A 349 4.76 -1.76 -16.68
C LEU A 349 5.68 -2.89 -17.17
N ARG A 350 5.16 -3.81 -17.98
CA ARG A 350 5.91 -4.98 -18.46
C ARG A 350 6.45 -4.73 -19.86
N PRO A 351 7.52 -5.41 -20.29
CA PRO A 351 7.95 -5.35 -21.69
C PRO A 351 6.85 -5.83 -22.65
N LYS A 352 6.69 -5.17 -23.80
CA LYS A 352 5.70 -5.54 -24.82
C LYS A 352 5.89 -7.02 -25.22
N LYS A 353 4.86 -7.85 -25.03
CA LYS A 353 4.87 -9.24 -25.49
C LYS A 353 5.01 -9.26 -27.02
N ARG A 354 5.93 -10.08 -27.54
CA ARG A 354 6.07 -10.26 -29.00
C ARG A 354 4.83 -10.96 -29.53
N GLU A 355 4.12 -10.31 -30.46
CA GLU A 355 3.05 -10.96 -31.22
C GLU A 355 3.67 -12.08 -32.08
N LYS A 356 3.20 -13.32 -31.89
CA LYS A 356 3.48 -14.40 -32.83
C LYS A 356 2.61 -14.15 -34.06
N LYS A 357 3.22 -13.82 -35.20
CA LYS A 357 2.52 -13.84 -36.49
C LYS A 357 2.01 -15.26 -36.73
N THR A 358 0.72 -15.49 -36.55
CA THR A 358 0.06 -16.68 -37.06
C THR A 358 -0.07 -16.50 -38.57
N THR A 359 0.79 -17.14 -39.35
CA THR A 359 0.58 -17.25 -40.80
C THR A 359 -0.68 -18.06 -41.03
N ILE A 360 -1.77 -17.37 -41.38
CA ILE A 360 -2.97 -17.99 -41.92
C ILE A 360 -2.60 -18.46 -43.33
N ASN A 361 -2.44 -19.77 -43.52
CA ASN A 361 -2.35 -20.36 -44.85
C ASN A 361 -3.74 -20.32 -45.47
N GLU A 362 -4.05 -19.28 -46.25
CA GLU A 362 -5.16 -19.34 -47.20
C GLU A 362 -4.76 -20.28 -48.34
N GLY A 363 -5.13 -21.56 -48.18
CA GLY A 363 -5.07 -22.53 -49.25
C GLY A 363 -6.15 -22.23 -50.27
N THR A 364 -5.77 -21.63 -51.38
CA THR A 364 -6.55 -21.57 -52.62
C THR A 364 -6.90 -23.00 -53.05
N LYS A 365 -8.19 -23.37 -52.97
CA LYS A 365 -8.73 -24.51 -53.74
C LYS A 365 -9.14 -23.98 -55.11
N MET A 366 -8.40 -24.40 -56.14
CA MET A 366 -8.92 -24.52 -57.50
C MET A 366 -9.52 -25.91 -57.68
#